data_AF-B3RN42-F1
#
_entry.id   AF-B3RN42-F1
#
_cell.length_a   1.000
_cell.length_b   1.000
_cell.length_c   1.000
_cell.angle_alpha   90.00
_cell.angle_beta   90.00
_cell.angle_gamma   90.00
#
_symmetry.space_group_name_H-M   'P 1'
#
loop_
_entity.id
_entity.type
_entity.pdbx_description
1 polymer ?
#
loop_
_entity_poly.entity_id
_entity_poly.type
_entity_poly.pdbx_seq_one_letter_code
_entity_poly.pdbx_strand_id
1 'polypeptide(L)'
;MSQIQIRLYYDYSNQRIRVDESPAGIKTTVIIDFNTHKTYIITNGQCLTTTIEAPFNPTCIPGNALYSGILQLGGPDGIIAKSYHFSTADSTIQTDYIISENCIPVLEVSKVSLTNPTTETTFVTLTYGNTTIGIQDPSVFDIPAICSQHASMKLPVSEKALISYVYCNG
;
A
#
# COMPACT_ATOMS: atom_id res chain seq x y z
N MET A 1 -19.33 -1.77 -7.43
CA MET A 1 -17.95 -1.74 -6.91
C MET A 1 -18.04 -1.58 -5.41
N SER A 2 -17.46 -2.50 -4.64
CA SER A 2 -17.37 -2.37 -3.18
C SER A 2 -16.17 -1.48 -2.86
N GLN A 3 -16.38 -0.38 -2.13
CA GLN A 3 -15.30 0.47 -1.65
C GLN A 3 -14.88 -0.02 -0.26
N ILE A 4 -13.60 -0.34 -0.09
CA ILE A 4 -13.03 -0.74 1.20
C ILE A 4 -12.28 0.47 1.75
N GLN A 5 -12.62 0.90 2.96
CA GLN A 5 -11.88 1.94 3.65
C GLN A 5 -10.71 1.31 4.42
N ILE A 6 -9.52 1.83 4.14
CA ILE A 6 -8.26 1.38 4.73
C ILE A 6 -7.60 2.58 5.40
N ARG A 7 -7.04 2.37 6.60
CA ARG A 7 -6.14 3.34 7.24
C ARG A 7 -4.71 2.83 7.11
N LEU A 8 -3.91 3.56 6.35
CA LEU A 8 -2.51 3.26 6.08
C LEU A 8 -1.60 4.14 6.94
N TYR A 9 -0.61 3.53 7.59
CA TYR A 9 0.52 4.21 8.20
C TYR A 9 1.80 3.72 7.51
N TYR A 10 2.61 4.67 7.07
CA TYR A 10 3.84 4.41 6.32
C TYR A 10 5.02 5.07 7.03
N ASP A 11 5.89 4.27 7.62
CA ASP A 11 7.09 4.69 8.34
C ASP A 11 8.33 4.34 7.51
N TYR A 12 8.75 5.28 6.65
CA TYR A 12 9.96 5.11 5.84
C TYR A 12 11.21 4.95 6.71
N SER A 13 11.36 5.79 7.74
CA SER A 13 12.56 5.86 8.57
C SER A 13 12.81 4.57 9.35
N ASN A 14 11.75 3.95 9.87
CA ASN A 14 11.86 2.70 10.61
C ASN A 14 11.47 1.47 9.77
N GLN A 15 11.19 1.64 8.47
CA GLN A 15 10.79 0.56 7.56
C GLN A 15 9.63 -0.28 8.10
N ARG A 16 8.54 0.39 8.47
CA ARG A 16 7.31 -0.25 8.97
C ARG A 16 6.09 0.22 8.21
N ILE A 17 5.17 -0.71 7.97
CA ILE A 17 3.87 -0.41 7.36
C ILE A 17 2.80 -0.97 8.27
N ARG A 18 1.74 -0.19 8.52
CA ARG A 18 0.53 -0.67 9.19
C ARG A 18 -0.68 -0.37 8.32
N VAL A 19 -1.55 -1.38 8.21
CA VAL A 19 -2.81 -1.31 7.50
C VAL A 19 -3.91 -1.72 8.49
N ASP A 20 -4.84 -0.82 8.76
CA ASP A 20 -6.07 -1.15 9.46
C ASP A 20 -7.23 -1.16 8.47
N GLU A 21 -7.99 -2.25 8.46
CA GLU A 21 -9.19 -2.41 7.65
C GLU A 21 -10.32 -3.04 8.46
N SER A 22 -11.56 -2.84 8.01
CA SER A 22 -12.72 -3.45 8.65
C SER A 22 -13.75 -3.98 7.64
N PRO A 23 -13.35 -4.85 6.69
CA PRO A 23 -14.27 -5.41 5.70
C PRO A 23 -15.42 -6.16 6.39
N ALA A 24 -16.67 -5.81 6.02
CA ALA A 24 -17.89 -6.40 6.59
C ALA A 24 -17.94 -6.41 8.14
N GLY A 25 -17.28 -5.43 8.79
CA GLY A 25 -17.24 -5.31 10.26
C GLY A 25 -16.19 -6.17 10.97
N ILE A 26 -15.39 -6.93 10.22
CA ILE A 26 -14.27 -7.71 10.78
C ILE A 26 -13.04 -6.82 10.82
N LYS A 27 -12.62 -6.41 12.03
CA LYS A 27 -11.44 -5.58 12.20
C LYS A 27 -10.17 -6.40 12.01
N THR A 28 -9.38 -6.02 11.02
CA THR A 28 -8.06 -6.59 10.73
C THR A 28 -7.01 -5.49 10.79
N THR A 29 -5.92 -5.77 11.50
CA THR A 29 -4.72 -4.93 11.53
C THR A 29 -3.56 -5.77 11.00
N VAL A 30 -2.88 -5.27 9.97
CA VAL A 30 -1.65 -5.85 9.45
C VAL A 30 -0.49 -4.91 9.79
N ILE A 31 0.53 -5.41 10.47
CA ILE A 31 1.77 -4.68 10.75
C ILE A 31 2.91 -5.44 10.09
N ILE A 32 3.67 -4.76 9.24
CA ILE A 32 4.84 -5.30 8.56
C ILE A 32 6.05 -4.55 9.07
N ASP A 33 6.98 -5.28 9.66
CA ASP A 33 8.26 -4.78 10.14
C ASP A 33 9.38 -5.44 9.34
N PHE A 34 9.98 -4.64 8.46
CA PHE A 34 11.01 -5.13 7.53
C PHE A 34 12.37 -5.30 8.21
N ASN A 35 12.63 -4.62 9.33
CA ASN A 35 13.87 -4.80 10.09
C ASN A 35 13.89 -6.15 10.82
N THR A 36 12.73 -6.60 11.29
CA THR A 36 12.60 -7.88 12.00
C THR A 36 12.13 -9.03 11.10
N HIS A 37 11.87 -8.76 9.82
CA HIS A 37 11.35 -9.71 8.83
C HIS A 37 10.03 -10.37 9.25
N LYS A 38 9.14 -9.62 9.90
CA LYS A 38 7.88 -10.13 10.43
C LYS A 38 6.67 -9.37 9.91
N THR A 39 5.63 -10.13 9.61
CA THR A 39 4.28 -9.63 9.38
C THR A 39 3.36 -10.17 10.46
N TYR A 40 2.59 -9.28 11.06
CA TYR A 40 1.61 -9.57 12.11
C TYR A 40 0.22 -9.28 11.55
N ILE A 41 -0.62 -10.30 11.45
CA ILE A 41 -2.02 -10.17 11.03
C ILE A 41 -2.88 -10.40 12.26
N ILE A 42 -3.54 -9.35 12.72
CA ILE A 42 -4.35 -9.32 13.93
C ILE A 42 -5.81 -9.19 13.51
N THR A 43 -6.60 -10.24 13.74
CA THR A 43 -8.03 -10.27 13.37
C THR A 43 -8.84 -10.77 14.54
N ASN A 44 -9.86 -10.02 14.96
CA ASN A 44 -10.78 -10.37 16.06
C ASN A 44 -10.09 -10.93 17.33
N GLY A 45 -8.95 -10.35 17.71
CA GLY A 45 -8.21 -10.79 18.89
C GLY A 45 -7.51 -12.14 18.72
N GLN A 46 -7.20 -12.54 17.49
CA GLN A 46 -6.22 -13.58 17.18
C GLN A 46 -5.06 -12.93 16.43
N CYS A 47 -3.86 -13.50 16.56
CA CYS A 47 -2.69 -13.02 15.84
C CYS A 47 -1.98 -14.15 15.10
N LEU A 48 -1.78 -13.93 13.80
CA LEU A 48 -0.96 -14.75 12.95
C LEU A 48 0.36 -14.01 12.68
N THR A 49 1.48 -14.64 13.04
CA THR A 49 2.81 -14.10 12.75
C THR A 49 3.43 -14.88 11.59
N THR A 50 4.02 -14.16 10.66
CA THR A 50 4.55 -14.71 9.41
C THR A 50 5.88 -14.03 9.09
N THR A 51 6.73 -14.70 8.32
CA THR A 51 8.03 -14.14 7.93
C THR A 51 7.95 -13.49 6.55
N ILE A 52 8.53 -12.31 6.40
CA ILE A 52 8.65 -11.61 5.11
C ILE A 52 10.12 -11.52 4.70
N GLU A 53 10.43 -12.12 3.54
CA GLU A 53 11.77 -12.06 2.93
C GLU A 53 11.93 -10.86 1.98
N ALA A 54 10.83 -10.27 1.53
CA ALA A 54 10.86 -9.13 0.63
C ALA A 54 11.49 -7.91 1.35
N PRO A 55 12.38 -7.17 0.66
CA PRO A 55 12.97 -5.96 1.22
C PRO A 55 11.93 -4.85 1.37
N PHE A 56 12.23 -3.88 2.22
CA PHE A 56 11.46 -2.64 2.25
C PHE A 56 11.73 -1.85 0.97
N ASN A 57 10.70 -1.75 0.13
CA ASN A 57 10.76 -0.95 -1.08
C ASN A 57 10.02 0.36 -0.82
N PRO A 58 10.68 1.52 -0.98
CA PRO A 58 10.04 2.77 -0.68
C PRO A 58 9.00 3.17 -1.70
N THR A 59 7.95 3.83 -1.22
CA THR A 59 6.88 4.36 -2.06
C THR A 59 7.31 5.68 -2.67
N CYS A 60 7.68 5.65 -3.95
CA CYS A 60 8.03 6.84 -4.70
C CYS A 60 7.82 6.69 -6.21
N ILE A 61 7.74 7.82 -6.91
CA ILE A 61 7.65 7.85 -8.37
C ILE A 61 8.95 7.27 -8.93
N PRO A 62 8.90 6.18 -9.72
CA PRO A 62 10.10 5.55 -10.22
C PRO A 62 10.80 6.45 -11.25
N GLY A 63 12.12 6.34 -11.37
CA GLY A 63 12.91 7.20 -12.26
C GLY A 63 12.59 7.08 -13.74
N ASN A 64 11.97 5.97 -14.17
CA ASN A 64 11.51 5.75 -15.53
C ASN A 64 10.07 6.24 -15.78
N ALA A 65 9.43 6.89 -14.81
CA ALA A 65 8.06 7.38 -14.96
C ALA A 65 7.99 8.50 -16.00
N LEU A 66 7.00 8.40 -16.88
CA LEU A 66 6.68 9.42 -17.86
C LEU A 66 5.75 10.45 -17.24
N TYR A 67 6.11 11.73 -17.37
CA TYR A 67 5.25 12.81 -16.92
C TYR A 67 4.09 12.99 -17.89
N SER A 68 2.86 12.83 -17.39
CA SER A 68 1.63 12.89 -18.19
C SER A 68 1.01 14.29 -18.21
N GLY A 69 1.31 15.14 -17.21
CA GLY A 69 0.83 16.53 -17.16
C GLY A 69 0.37 17.00 -15.79
N ILE A 70 -0.23 18.20 -15.77
CA ILE A 70 -0.86 18.82 -14.59
C ILE A 70 -2.37 18.62 -14.67
N LEU A 71 -2.98 18.34 -13.52
CA LEU A 71 -4.42 18.20 -13.33
C LEU A 71 -4.86 19.18 -12.24
N GLN A 72 -6.00 19.85 -12.45
CA GLN A 72 -6.72 20.56 -11.40
C GLN A 72 -7.89 19.67 -10.96
N LEU A 73 -7.81 19.15 -9.75
CA LEU A 73 -8.82 18.27 -9.17
C LEU A 73 -9.79 19.10 -8.31
N GLY A 74 -11.04 19.21 -8.75
CA GLY A 74 -12.07 20.00 -8.10
C GLY A 74 -12.31 21.35 -8.78
N GLY A 75 -12.91 22.30 -8.03
CA GLY A 75 -13.19 23.66 -8.51
C GLY A 75 -11.98 24.59 -8.50
N PRO A 76 -12.20 25.92 -8.54
CA PRO A 76 -11.13 26.92 -8.47
C PRO A 76 -10.19 26.76 -7.26
N ASP A 77 -10.75 26.37 -6.12
CA ASP A 77 -10.01 26.09 -4.87
C ASP A 77 -9.59 24.60 -4.74
N GLY A 78 -9.54 23.90 -5.87
CA GLY A 78 -9.17 22.50 -5.95
C GLY A 78 -7.67 22.25 -5.73
N ILE A 79 -7.28 20.98 -5.84
CA ILE A 79 -5.88 20.57 -5.70
C ILE A 79 -5.23 20.57 -7.08
N ILE A 80 -4.08 21.25 -7.19
CA ILE A 80 -3.18 21.08 -8.34
C ILE A 80 -2.33 19.84 -8.10
N ALA A 81 -2.34 18.94 -9.07
CA ALA A 81 -1.64 17.67 -9.01
C ALA A 81 -0.88 17.39 -10.31
N LYS A 82 0.15 16.55 -10.23
CA LYS A 82 0.91 16.04 -11.36
C LYS A 82 0.57 14.58 -11.58
N SER A 83 0.44 14.19 -12.84
CA SER A 83 0.22 12.81 -13.24
C SER A 83 1.49 12.21 -13.85
N TYR A 84 1.78 10.98 -13.46
CA TYR A 84 2.88 10.19 -13.95
C TYR A 84 2.37 8.82 -14.39
N HIS A 85 2.90 8.31 -15.49
CA HIS A 85 2.61 6.99 -16.02
C HIS A 85 3.88 6.12 -16.00
N PHE A 86 3.76 4.90 -15.51
CA PHE A 86 4.85 3.92 -15.58
C PHE A 86 4.30 2.49 -15.64
N SER A 87 5.16 1.56 -16.01
CA SER A 87 4.84 0.13 -16.04
C SER A 87 5.97 -0.70 -15.47
N THR A 88 5.65 -1.92 -15.06
CA THR A 88 6.66 -2.96 -14.83
C THR A 88 7.41 -3.29 -16.12
N ALA A 89 8.60 -3.85 -15.99
CA ALA A 89 9.45 -4.19 -17.14
C ALA A 89 8.79 -5.18 -18.11
N ASP A 90 7.96 -6.08 -17.59
CA ASP A 90 7.17 -7.06 -18.36
C ASP A 90 5.82 -6.51 -18.84
N SER A 91 5.52 -5.24 -18.54
CA SER A 91 4.26 -4.55 -18.88
C SER A 91 2.98 -5.20 -18.30
N THR A 92 3.12 -6.10 -17.32
CA THR A 92 1.96 -6.76 -16.68
C THR A 92 1.20 -5.81 -15.77
N ILE A 93 1.87 -4.79 -15.23
CA ILE A 93 1.27 -3.72 -14.42
C ILE A 93 1.55 -2.39 -15.10
N GLN A 94 0.49 -1.63 -15.33
CA GLN A 94 0.55 -0.23 -15.79
C GLN A 94 -0.11 0.64 -14.73
N THR A 95 0.56 1.71 -14.34
CA THR A 95 0.13 2.56 -13.23
C THR A 95 0.11 4.02 -13.65
N ASP A 96 -1.03 4.66 -13.44
CA ASP A 96 -1.17 6.11 -13.43
C ASP A 96 -1.17 6.59 -11.97
N TYR A 97 -0.21 7.44 -11.63
CA TYR A 97 -0.02 7.97 -10.29
C TYR A 97 -0.21 9.48 -10.28
N ILE A 98 -1.11 9.95 -9.43
CA ILE A 98 -1.44 11.36 -9.26
C ILE A 98 -0.99 11.81 -7.89
N ILE A 99 -0.11 12.81 -7.87
CA ILE A 99 0.51 13.35 -6.68
C ILE A 99 0.26 14.86 -6.61
N SER A 100 -0.01 15.40 -5.43
CA SER A 100 -0.13 16.85 -5.24
C SER A 100 1.21 17.55 -5.44
N GLU A 101 1.20 18.87 -5.58
CA GLU A 101 2.43 19.66 -5.64
C GLU A 101 3.35 19.48 -4.42
N ASN A 102 2.78 19.13 -3.26
CA ASN A 102 3.51 18.86 -2.02
C ASN A 102 3.97 17.40 -1.88
N CYS A 103 4.01 16.65 -2.98
CA CYS A 103 4.40 15.24 -3.02
C CYS A 103 3.51 14.32 -2.15
N ILE A 104 2.24 14.67 -1.95
CA ILE A 104 1.27 13.83 -1.24
C ILE A 104 0.50 13.01 -2.26
N PRO A 105 0.42 11.67 -2.13
CA PRO A 105 -0.37 10.86 -3.05
C PRO A 105 -1.84 11.25 -3.01
N VAL A 106 -2.48 11.30 -4.18
CA VAL A 106 -3.90 11.62 -4.32
C VAL A 106 -4.66 10.42 -4.89
N LEU A 107 -4.15 9.85 -5.98
CA LEU A 107 -4.76 8.72 -6.66
C LEU A 107 -3.68 7.82 -7.25
N GLU A 108 -3.90 6.52 -7.18
CA GLU A 108 -3.16 5.51 -7.94
C GLU A 108 -4.19 4.64 -8.66
N VAL A 109 -4.01 4.49 -9.97
CA VAL A 109 -4.80 3.54 -10.78
C VAL A 109 -3.82 2.57 -11.40
N SER A 110 -3.92 1.30 -10.99
CA SER A 110 -3.08 0.23 -11.50
C SER A 110 -3.94 -0.75 -12.29
N LYS A 111 -3.61 -0.91 -13.57
CA LYS A 111 -4.13 -1.96 -14.43
C LYS A 111 -3.19 -3.15 -14.33
N VAL A 112 -3.71 -4.28 -13.86
CA VAL A 112 -2.99 -5.55 -13.75
C VAL A 112 -3.54 -6.49 -14.82
N SER A 113 -2.69 -6.91 -15.73
CA SER A 113 -3.00 -7.89 -16.78
C SER A 113 -2.37 -9.24 -16.43
N LEU A 114 -3.21 -10.16 -15.93
CA LEU A 114 -2.79 -11.53 -15.64
C LEU A 114 -2.98 -12.38 -16.89
N THR A 115 -1.94 -13.11 -17.29
CA THR A 115 -1.92 -13.88 -18.54
C THR A 115 -2.22 -15.37 -18.35
N ASN A 116 -2.63 -15.82 -17.16
CA ASN A 116 -2.75 -17.25 -16.88
C ASN A 116 -3.79 -17.56 -15.77
N PRO A 117 -4.80 -18.44 -15.97
CA PRO A 117 -5.21 -19.18 -17.17
C PRO A 117 -6.25 -18.46 -18.07
N THR A 118 -6.72 -17.28 -17.68
CA THR A 118 -7.64 -16.41 -18.44
C THR A 118 -6.99 -15.04 -18.62
N THR A 119 -7.20 -14.39 -19.77
CA THR A 119 -6.81 -12.98 -19.96
C THR A 119 -7.70 -12.09 -19.12
N GLU A 120 -7.37 -11.95 -17.84
CA GLU A 120 -8.08 -11.10 -16.90
C GLU A 120 -7.32 -9.78 -16.73
N THR A 121 -8.06 -8.69 -16.89
CA THR A 121 -7.58 -7.36 -16.56
C THR A 121 -8.32 -6.89 -15.31
N THR A 122 -7.55 -6.66 -14.25
CA THR A 122 -8.06 -6.09 -13.00
C THR A 122 -7.59 -4.65 -12.90
N PHE A 123 -8.50 -3.76 -12.50
CA PHE A 123 -8.15 -2.39 -12.13
C PHE A 123 -8.18 -2.28 -10.61
N VAL A 124 -7.08 -1.79 -10.04
CA VAL A 124 -6.98 -1.44 -8.62
C VAL A 124 -6.87 0.08 -8.55
N THR A 125 -7.78 0.70 -7.82
CA THR A 125 -7.78 2.15 -7.60
C THR A 125 -7.59 2.43 -6.12
N LEU A 126 -6.53 3.16 -5.77
CA LEU A 126 -6.29 3.65 -4.42
C LEU A 126 -6.46 5.16 -4.41
N THR A 127 -7.42 5.64 -3.63
CA THR A 127 -7.63 7.06 -3.39
C THR A 127 -7.15 7.40 -1.99
N TYR A 128 -6.26 8.38 -1.90
CA TYR A 128 -5.66 8.80 -0.64
C TYR A 128 -6.40 10.05 -0.14
N GLY A 129 -6.89 9.99 1.09
CA GLY A 129 -7.62 11.07 1.73
C GLY A 129 -7.28 11.16 3.21
N ASN A 130 -7.50 12.32 3.81
CA ASN A 130 -7.15 12.61 5.21
C ASN A 130 -5.67 12.32 5.54
N THR A 131 -4.78 12.53 4.57
CA THR A 131 -3.35 12.29 4.73
C THR A 131 -2.75 13.33 5.68
N THR A 132 -1.96 12.87 6.65
CA THR A 132 -1.16 13.71 7.54
C THR A 132 0.30 13.34 7.39
N ILE A 133 1.18 14.34 7.42
CA ILE A 133 2.62 14.11 7.33
C ILE A 133 3.13 13.74 8.72
N GLY A 134 3.89 12.64 8.79
CA GLY A 134 4.47 12.13 10.02
C GLY A 134 3.54 11.20 10.80
N ILE A 135 4.13 10.42 11.69
CA ILE A 135 3.42 9.53 12.61
C ILE A 135 3.34 10.25 13.96
N GLN A 136 2.13 10.73 14.30
CA GLN A 136 1.91 11.48 15.54
C GLN A 136 2.07 10.63 16.79
N ASP A 137 1.62 9.37 16.71
CA ASP A 137 1.69 8.39 17.80
C ASP A 137 2.43 7.14 17.29
N PRO A 138 3.72 6.96 17.65
CA PRO A 138 4.48 5.78 17.22
C PRO A 138 3.94 4.45 17.76
N SER A 139 3.14 4.46 18.84
CA SER A 139 2.57 3.25 19.44
C SER A 139 1.58 2.53 18.52
N VAL A 140 1.17 3.16 17.41
CA VAL A 140 0.43 2.47 16.35
C VAL A 140 1.21 1.29 15.76
N PHE A 141 2.53 1.20 15.96
CA PHE A 141 3.33 0.04 15.54
C PHE A 141 3.61 -0.96 16.66
N ASP A 142 3.12 -0.73 17.88
CA ASP A 142 3.34 -1.66 18.99
C ASP A 142 2.64 -2.99 18.71
N ILE A 143 3.40 -4.07 18.84
CA ILE A 143 2.90 -5.42 18.61
C ILE A 143 2.15 -5.90 19.86
N PRO A 144 0.85 -6.23 19.76
CA PRO A 144 0.10 -6.71 20.91
C PRO A 144 0.66 -8.01 21.48
N ALA A 145 0.59 -8.18 22.80
CA ALA A 145 1.12 -9.36 23.49
C ALA A 145 0.54 -10.70 22.99
N ILE A 146 -0.67 -10.69 22.44
CA ILE A 146 -1.29 -11.88 21.83
C ILE A 146 -0.47 -12.43 20.65
N CYS A 147 0.29 -11.60 19.95
CA CYS A 147 1.18 -12.03 18.88
C CYS A 147 2.42 -12.78 19.37
N SER A 148 2.74 -12.72 20.66
CA SER A 148 3.82 -13.50 21.27
C SER A 148 3.41 -14.93 21.61
N GLN A 149 2.10 -15.24 21.62
CA GLN A 149 1.55 -16.48 22.17
C GLN A 149 1.13 -17.52 21.12
N HIS A 150 1.13 -17.17 19.82
CA HIS A 150 0.57 -18.03 18.77
C HIS A 150 1.57 -18.38 17.67
N ALA A 151 1.34 -19.54 17.05
CA ALA A 151 2.25 -20.19 16.11
C ALA A 151 2.51 -19.35 14.86
N SER A 152 3.78 -19.28 14.48
CA SER A 152 4.21 -18.73 13.20
C SER A 152 3.68 -19.60 12.06
N MET A 153 2.98 -19.00 11.09
CA MET A 153 2.59 -19.70 9.85
C MET A 153 3.23 -18.98 8.67
N LYS A 154 3.80 -19.73 7.71
CA LYS A 154 4.23 -19.15 6.44
C LYS A 154 2.99 -18.87 5.60
N LEU A 155 2.72 -17.60 5.26
CA LEU A 155 1.66 -17.30 4.30
C LEU A 155 2.06 -17.81 2.91
N PRO A 156 1.13 -18.38 2.14
CA PRO A 156 1.35 -18.59 0.73
C PRO A 156 1.61 -17.25 0.04
N VAL A 157 2.52 -17.26 -0.93
CA VAL A 157 3.11 -16.08 -1.61
C VAL A 157 2.07 -15.18 -2.32
N SER A 158 0.81 -15.61 -2.40
CA SER A 158 -0.28 -14.98 -3.17
C SER A 158 -1.03 -13.84 -2.47
N GLU A 159 -0.80 -13.57 -1.17
CA GLU A 159 -1.47 -12.48 -0.43
C GLU A 159 -0.69 -11.16 -0.39
N LYS A 160 0.32 -10.99 -1.27
CA LYS A 160 1.12 -9.75 -1.40
C LYS A 160 0.33 -8.50 -1.85
N ALA A 161 -0.98 -8.62 -2.03
CA ALA A 161 -1.79 -7.68 -2.79
C ALA A 161 -2.49 -6.62 -1.93
N LEU A 162 -1.78 -5.90 -1.05
CA LEU A 162 -2.38 -4.71 -0.39
C LEU A 162 -1.41 -3.55 -0.12
N ILE A 163 -0.15 -3.66 -0.54
CA ILE A 163 0.81 -2.57 -0.39
C ILE A 163 1.00 -1.96 -1.77
N SER A 164 0.64 -0.67 -1.90
CA SER A 164 0.74 0.14 -3.12
C SER A 164 1.93 -0.27 -4.00
N TYR A 165 1.69 -0.50 -5.29
CA TYR A 165 2.68 -1.06 -6.22
C TYR A 165 3.70 -0.04 -6.70
N VAL A 166 3.64 1.17 -6.17
CA VAL A 166 4.60 2.24 -6.40
C VAL A 166 5.83 1.93 -5.55
N TYR A 167 6.70 1.08 -6.06
CA TYR A 167 7.99 0.78 -5.44
C TYR A 167 9.09 1.38 -6.31
N CYS A 168 9.95 2.22 -5.72
CA CYS A 168 11.19 2.55 -6.39
C CYS A 168 12.14 1.36 -6.27
N ASN A 169 12.48 0.74 -7.39
CA ASN A 169 13.74 0.01 -7.47
C ASN A 169 14.85 1.07 -7.44
N GLY A 170 15.72 1.00 -6.42
CA GLY A 170 16.98 1.73 -6.39
C GLY A 170 17.95 1.23 -7.45
#